data_AF-A0A0F8XBL7-F1
#
_entry.id   AF-A0A0F8XBL7-F1
#
_cell.length_a   1.000
_cell.length_b   1.000
_cell.length_c   1.000
_cell.angle_alpha   90.00
_cell.angle_beta   90.00
_cell.angle_gamma   90.00
#
_symmetry.space_group_name_H-M   'P 1'
#
loop_
_entity.id
_entity.type
_entity.pdbx_description
1 polymer ?
#
loop_
_entity_poly.entity_id
_entity_poly.type
_entity_poly.pdbx_seq_one_letter_code
_entity_poly.pdbx_strand_id
1 'polypeptide(L)' 'MNIFEHANRGGDWKCPVCHKNKDSRVALIPIVGTRDGNIVEGEQIHLNCINLFYNMEQKILYQIIDDED' A
#
# COMPACT_ATOMS: atom_id res chain seq x y z
N MET A 1 -5.53 -8.71 2.56
CA MET A 1 -4.41 -7.83 2.93
C MET A 1 -3.59 -8.57 3.97
N ASN A 2 -2.30 -8.76 3.72
CA ASN A 2 -1.38 -9.32 4.71
C ASN A 2 -0.73 -8.16 5.49
N ILE A 3 -0.63 -8.29 6.81
CA ILE A 3 0.00 -7.30 7.68
C ILE A 3 1.33 -7.85 8.17
N PHE A 4 2.36 -7.03 8.13
CA PHE A 4 3.71 -7.34 8.59
C PHE A 4 4.11 -6.36 9.68
N GLU A 5 4.94 -6.80 10.63
CA GLU A 5 5.36 -5.95 11.76
C GLU A 5 6.29 -4.80 11.33
N HIS A 6 7.05 -5.02 10.25
CA HIS A 6 7.99 -4.05 9.70
C HIS A 6 7.96 -4.11 8.17
N ALA A 7 8.24 -2.98 7.52
CA ALA A 7 8.45 -2.95 6.08
C ALA A 7 9.73 -3.69 5.69
N ASN A 8 9.71 -4.35 4.53
CA ASN A 8 10.94 -4.69 3.82
C ASN A 8 11.56 -3.39 3.30
N ARG A 9 12.68 -2.98 3.90
CA ARG A 9 13.36 -1.69 3.63
C ARG A 9 14.45 -1.78 2.55
N GLY A 10 14.46 -2.83 1.72
CA GLY A 10 15.34 -2.88 0.56
C GLY A 10 15.06 -1.69 -0.38
N GLY A 11 16.10 -1.15 -1.01
CA GLY A 11 15.97 -0.19 -2.11
C GLY A 11 15.36 1.18 -1.76
N ASP A 12 15.73 1.77 -0.62
CA ASP A 12 15.27 3.11 -0.19
C ASP A 12 13.75 3.28 -0.09
N TRP A 13 13.04 2.17 0.15
CA TRP A 13 11.58 2.19 0.27
C TRP A 13 11.09 3.29 1.24
N LYS A 14 10.07 4.01 0.79
CA LYS A 14 9.31 5.00 1.56
C LYS A 14 7.85 4.66 1.38
N CYS A 15 7.07 4.74 2.46
CA CYS A 15 5.63 4.56 2.37
C CYS A 15 5.04 5.55 1.35
N PRO A 16 4.27 5.10 0.35
CA PRO A 16 3.78 5.96 -0.74
C PRO A 16 2.82 7.05 -0.26
N VAL A 17 2.28 6.93 0.95
CA VAL A 17 1.31 7.90 1.50
C VAL A 17 1.99 9.01 2.32
N CYS A 18 3.06 8.69 3.06
CA CYS A 18 3.70 9.67 3.94
C CYS A 18 5.15 9.99 3.56
N HIS A 19 5.66 9.32 2.52
CA HIS A 19 7.01 9.44 1.97
C HIS A 19 8.13 9.28 2.99
N LYS A 20 7.87 8.54 4.09
CA LYS A 20 8.84 8.27 5.15
C LYS A 20 9.14 6.78 5.23
N ASN A 21 10.38 6.45 5.56
CA ASN A 21 10.81 5.09 5.90
C ASN A 21 10.75 4.90 7.44
N LYS A 22 9.54 4.97 8.00
CA LYS A 22 9.34 4.73 9.44
C LYS A 22 9.30 3.24 9.72
N ASP A 23 9.86 2.87 10.88
CA ASP A 23 9.69 1.54 11.42
C ASP A 23 8.29 1.36 12.02
N SER A 24 7.39 0.74 11.28
CA SER A 24 6.04 0.44 11.76
C SER A 24 5.41 -0.68 10.95
N ARG A 25 4.28 -1.17 11.46
CA ARG A 25 3.47 -2.19 10.79
C ARG A 25 3.06 -1.72 9.40
N VAL A 26 3.20 -2.59 8.42
CA VAL A 26 2.78 -2.33 7.04
C VAL A 26 1.73 -3.33 6.60
N ALA A 27 0.84 -2.88 5.74
CA ALA A 27 -0.01 -3.73 4.95
C ALA A 27 0.58 -3.89 3.54
N LEU A 28 0.60 -5.12 3.04
CA LEU A 28 0.93 -5.41 1.65
C LEU A 28 -0.35 -5.39 0.80
N ILE A 29 -0.41 -4.42 -0.12
CA ILE A 29 -1.54 -4.16 -1.01
C ILE A 29 -1.17 -4.62 -2.43
N PRO A 30 -1.89 -5.57 -3.04
CA PRO A 30 -1.62 -5.99 -4.41
C PRO A 30 -1.77 -4.83 -5.40
N ILE A 31 -0.86 -4.74 -6.37
CA ILE A 31 -0.92 -3.77 -7.46
C ILE A 31 -1.78 -4.35 -8.59
N VAL A 32 -2.73 -3.58 -9.11
CA VAL A 32 -3.59 -4.02 -10.21
C VAL A 32 -2.75 -4.13 -11.49
N GLY A 33 -2.87 -5.25 -12.20
CA GLY A 33 -2.24 -5.47 -13.50
C GLY A 33 -0.85 -6.12 -13.48
N THR A 34 -0.24 -6.34 -12.32
CA THR A 34 1.10 -6.95 -12.18
C THR A 34 1.09 -8.47 -12.10
N ARG A 35 -0.01 -9.11 -12.53
CA ARG A 35 -0.16 -10.57 -12.41
C ARG A 35 0.49 -11.28 -13.60
N ASP A 36 1.54 -12.05 -13.33
CA ASP A 36 2.16 -12.96 -14.30
C ASP A 36 2.41 -14.34 -13.65
N GLY A 37 2.05 -15.43 -14.33
CA GLY A 37 2.35 -16.79 -13.85
C GLY A 37 1.90 -17.11 -12.40
N ASN A 38 0.73 -16.62 -11.98
CA ASN A 38 0.20 -16.68 -10.60
C ASN A 38 0.95 -15.83 -9.55
N ILE A 39 1.93 -15.03 -9.95
CA ILE A 39 2.62 -14.06 -9.11
C ILE A 39 1.86 -12.73 -9.18
N VAL A 40 1.79 -11.99 -8.09
CA VAL A 40 1.25 -10.62 -8.05
C VAL A 40 2.21 -9.75 -7.27
N GLU A 41 2.56 -8.58 -7.81
CA GLU A 41 3.35 -7.59 -7.08
C GLU A 41 2.46 -6.86 -6.06
N GLY A 42 3.07 -6.42 -4.97
CA GLY A 42 2.36 -5.68 -3.92
C GLY A 42 3.19 -4.52 -3.41
N GLU A 43 2.52 -3.43 -3.07
CA GLU A 43 3.11 -2.26 -2.44
C GLU A 43 2.91 -2.32 -0.92
N GLN A 44 3.92 -1.89 -0.17
CA GLN A 44 3.87 -1.82 1.29
C GLN A 44 3.38 -0.42 1.69
N ILE A 45 2.35 -0.36 2.53
CA ILE A 45 1.83 0.90 3.06
C ILE A 45 1.82 0.82 4.58
N HIS A 46 2.33 1.84 5.27
CA HIS A 46 2.19 1.92 6.73
C HIS A 46 0.71 1.77 7.11
N LEU A 47 0.42 0.86 8.04
CA LEU A 47 -0.96 0.56 8.42
C LEU A 47 -1.71 1.80 8.91
N ASN A 48 -1.02 2.71 9.60
CA ASN A 48 -1.57 3.96 10.11
C ASN A 48 -1.73 5.06 9.05
N CYS A 49 -1.20 4.86 7.85
CA CYS A 49 -1.38 5.77 6.72
C CYS A 49 -2.57 5.38 5.83
N ILE A 50 -3.19 4.22 6.09
CA ILE A 50 -4.36 3.77 5.34
C ILE A 50 -5.61 4.50 5.84
N ASN A 51 -6.24 5.25 4.95
CA ASN A 51 -7.48 5.98 5.12
C ASN A 51 -8.43 5.65 3.96
N LEU A 52 -9.22 4.59 4.12
CA LEU A 52 -10.09 4.06 3.07
C LEU A 52 -11.46 4.75 3.05
N PHE A 53 -11.93 5.04 1.85
CA PHE A 53 -13.28 5.47 1.53
C PHE A 53 -14.05 4.30 0.89
N TYR A 54 -15.33 4.17 1.23
CA TYR A 54 -16.21 3.17 0.60
C TYR A 54 -17.16 3.85 -0.37
N ASN A 55 -16.90 3.68 -1.67
CA ASN A 55 -17.86 4.04 -2.71
C ASN A 55 -18.94 2.95 -2.78
N MET A 56 -20.13 3.25 -2.25
CA MET A 56 -21.24 2.30 -2.20
C MET A 56 -21.82 1.97 -3.57
N GLU A 57 -21.81 2.91 -4.52
CA GLU A 57 -22.36 2.73 -5.85
C GLU A 57 -21.52 1.73 -6.65
N GLN A 58 -20.20 1.93 -6.65
CA GLN A 58 -19.26 1.08 -7.38
C GLN A 58 -18.83 -0.15 -6.57
N LYS A 59 -19.15 -0.19 -5.27
CA LYS A 59 -18.72 -1.21 -4.30
C LYS A 59 -17.18 -1.31 -4.22
N ILE A 60 -16.52 -0.16 -4.15
CA ILE A 60 -15.06 -0.03 -4.12
C ILE A 60 -14.62 0.52 -2.76
N LEU A 61 -13.64 -0.13 -2.13
CA LEU A 61 -12.84 0.43 -1.05
C LEU A 61 -11.56 1.02 -1.66
N TYR A 62 -11.33 2.32 -1.49
CA TYR A 62 -10.21 3.02 -2.12
C TYR A 62 -9.61 4.09 -1.22
N GLN A 63 -8.39 4.48 -1.53
CA GLN A 63 -7.74 5.69 -1.03
C GLN A 63 -7.11 6.40 -2.24
N ILE A 64 -7.26 7.72 -2.29
CA ILE A 64 -6.51 8.54 -3.25
C ILE A 64 -5.20 8.92 -2.56
N ILE A 65 -4.09 8.66 -3.25
CA ILE A 65 -2.74 9.02 -2.80
C ILE A 65 -2.32 10.17 -3.72
N ASP A 66 -2.07 11.34 -3.14
CA ASP A 66 -1.56 12.49 -3.89
C ASP A 66 -0.03 12.36 -3.99
N ASP A 67 0.47 12.30 -5.22
CA ASP A 67 1.89 12.53 -5.49
C ASP A 67 2.07 14.06 -5.51
N GLU A 68 2.40 14.67 -4.37
CA GLU A 68 2.89 16.06 -4.37
C GLU A 68 4.26 16.09 -5.08
N ASP A 69 4.30 16.68 -6.29
CA ASP A 69 5.52 17.04 -7.04
C ASP A 69 6.41 18.06 -6.29
#